data_AF-A0A9K3PFB3-F1
#
_entry.id   AF-A0A9K3PFB3-F1
#
_cell.length_a   1.000
_cell.length_b   1.000
_cell.length_c   1.000
_cell.angle_alpha   90.00
_cell.angle_beta   90.00
_cell.angle_gamma   90.00
#
_symmetry.space_group_name_H-M   'P 1'
#
loop_
_entity.id
_entity.type
_entity.pdbx_description
1 polymer ?
#
loop_
_entity_poly.entity_id
_entity_poly.type
_entity_poly.pdbx_seq_one_letter_code
_entity_poly.pdbx_strand_id
1 'polypeptide(L)'
;MPPLHQLNIHQVDDDDNDEEEFVFLPLDERRWSDSSDVSAYCIHPDDEALRRHDYRPLQVKKVAVIGSHSSGTVCASTLRQDGHQVTLLSPSSLLDEVKEQWCHPDFPMPKNQSNSTQNLNYFHACAAHFGVTVKQNVQVTEMTEKFGGWVLTYGTLSPENDKLRHNESNEYFDFVVIADDVSTPIYSPPTTRFREQYLIPFLLGIVWILEHFIPLWTSIFLPKIPVQLGKEVEIPSYLPTKYREALCSKPKLLRRILSPEIPRVAFLREHSGCASSYLASVWLSTLLYGEMNVQRDPVADDSKQYRSILRYNDLLLQDLGLHHLRKDSSWDELFTTYSPNDYRGLLDQVQERRRISQREGWAVPLVAMAGVDA
;
A
#
# COMPACT_ATOMS: atom_id res chain seq x y z
N MET A 1 1.79 47.95 -34.83
CA MET A 1 1.36 47.18 -36.00
C MET A 1 2.58 46.65 -36.73
N PRO A 2 2.84 45.32 -36.67
CA PRO A 2 3.72 44.62 -37.61
C PRO A 2 2.90 43.71 -38.56
N PRO A 3 3.49 43.25 -39.69
CA PRO A 3 2.74 42.81 -40.85
C PRO A 3 2.41 41.31 -40.86
N LEU A 4 1.32 41.01 -41.58
CA LEU A 4 0.76 39.68 -41.89
C LEU A 4 1.72 38.84 -42.74
N HIS A 5 2.00 37.61 -42.28
CA HIS A 5 2.54 36.54 -43.10
C HIS A 5 1.40 35.72 -43.73
N GLN A 6 1.42 35.63 -45.05
CA GLN A 6 0.57 34.76 -45.86
C GLN A 6 1.01 33.30 -45.70
N LEU A 7 0.05 32.40 -45.43
CA LEU A 7 0.23 30.95 -45.48
C LEU A 7 -0.19 30.44 -46.86
N ASN A 8 0.75 29.81 -47.55
CA ASN A 8 0.55 29.06 -48.78
C ASN A 8 -0.18 27.75 -48.49
N ILE A 9 -1.26 27.52 -49.24
CA ILE A 9 -2.00 26.26 -49.27
C ILE A 9 -1.29 25.35 -50.29
N HIS A 10 -0.74 24.24 -49.83
CA HIS A 10 -0.35 23.13 -50.72
C HIS A 10 -1.48 22.11 -50.73
N GLN A 11 -2.10 21.97 -51.90
CA GLN A 11 -2.89 20.79 -52.28
C GLN A 11 -1.91 19.63 -52.51
N VAL A 12 -2.25 18.47 -51.96
CA VAL A 12 -1.69 17.18 -52.35
C VAL A 12 -2.87 16.32 -52.76
N ASP A 13 -2.82 15.88 -54.01
CA ASP A 13 -3.81 15.07 -54.70
C ASP A 13 -3.81 13.62 -54.21
N ASP A 14 -4.96 13.00 -54.44
CA ASP A 14 -5.30 11.58 -54.30
C ASP A 14 -4.33 10.65 -55.04
N ASP A 15 -4.05 9.48 -54.47
CA ASP A 15 -3.77 8.29 -55.28
C ASP A 15 -4.26 7.01 -54.59
N ASP A 16 -5.00 6.24 -55.36
CA ASP A 16 -5.72 5.00 -55.07
C ASP A 16 -4.77 3.77 -55.01
N ASN A 17 -5.35 2.65 -54.57
CA ASN A 17 -4.89 1.25 -54.67
C ASN A 17 -3.89 0.76 -53.62
N ASP A 18 -4.34 -0.15 -52.76
CA ASP A 18 -4.18 -1.58 -53.04
C ASP A 18 -5.08 -2.41 -52.12
N GLU A 19 -5.87 -3.28 -52.75
CA GLU A 19 -6.67 -4.33 -52.13
C GLU A 19 -5.75 -5.43 -51.60
N GLU A 20 -5.75 -5.70 -50.28
CA GLU A 20 -5.24 -6.97 -49.77
C GLU A 20 -6.39 -7.96 -49.51
N GLU A 21 -6.40 -8.94 -50.40
CA GLU A 21 -7.16 -10.16 -50.48
C GLU A 21 -6.95 -11.06 -49.23
N PHE A 22 -7.93 -11.14 -48.34
CA PHE A 22 -7.95 -12.14 -47.27
C PHE A 22 -8.42 -13.50 -47.82
N VAL A 23 -7.45 -14.38 -48.04
CA VAL A 23 -7.64 -15.79 -48.37
C VAL A 23 -8.23 -16.54 -47.17
N PHE A 24 -9.43 -17.08 -47.35
CA PHE A 24 -10.02 -18.10 -46.47
C PHE A 24 -9.26 -19.43 -46.62
N LEU A 25 -8.77 -19.98 -45.51
CA LEU A 25 -8.46 -21.41 -45.41
C LEU A 25 -9.42 -22.06 -44.39
N PRO A 26 -10.11 -23.16 -44.76
CA PRO A 26 -10.95 -23.91 -43.84
C PRO A 26 -10.11 -24.96 -43.10
N LEU A 27 -10.18 -25.00 -41.78
CA LEU A 27 -9.65 -26.12 -41.00
C LEU A 27 -10.57 -26.45 -39.80
N ASP A 28 -11.16 -27.63 -39.95
CA ASP A 28 -11.54 -28.63 -38.96
C ASP A 28 -12.59 -28.32 -37.88
N GLU A 29 -13.80 -28.77 -38.21
CA GLU A 29 -14.81 -29.28 -37.29
C GLU A 29 -14.23 -30.40 -36.39
N ARG A 30 -13.92 -30.07 -35.13
CA ARG A 30 -13.91 -31.06 -34.05
C ARG A 30 -15.07 -30.81 -33.09
N ARG A 31 -16.17 -31.46 -33.46
CA ARG A 31 -17.22 -32.07 -32.63
C ARG A 31 -16.83 -32.20 -31.14
N TRP A 32 -17.31 -31.28 -30.30
CA TRP A 32 -17.46 -31.50 -28.86
C TRP A 32 -18.94 -31.58 -28.54
N SER A 33 -19.34 -32.78 -28.12
CA SER A 33 -20.67 -33.17 -27.70
C SER A 33 -21.01 -32.58 -26.33
N ASP A 34 -22.26 -32.11 -26.23
CA ASP A 34 -23.15 -32.09 -25.07
C ASP A 34 -22.55 -31.98 -23.66
N SER A 35 -22.70 -30.78 -23.10
CA SER A 35 -22.81 -30.55 -21.66
C SER A 35 -23.70 -29.32 -21.47
N SER A 36 -25.02 -29.55 -21.51
CA SER A 36 -26.06 -28.60 -21.13
C SER A 36 -26.02 -28.36 -19.62
N ASP A 37 -25.32 -27.30 -19.20
CA ASP A 37 -25.67 -26.41 -18.08
C ASP A 37 -24.45 -25.60 -17.66
N VAL A 38 -24.13 -24.57 -18.46
CA VAL A 38 -23.34 -23.45 -17.98
C VAL A 38 -24.10 -22.21 -18.43
N SER A 39 -24.69 -21.50 -17.47
CA SER A 39 -25.25 -20.17 -17.72
C SER A 39 -24.15 -19.30 -18.30
N ALA A 40 -24.19 -19.08 -19.61
CA ALA A 40 -23.30 -18.16 -20.31
C ALA A 40 -23.63 -16.75 -19.83
N TYR A 41 -23.00 -16.34 -18.72
CA TYR A 41 -22.78 -14.93 -18.45
C TYR A 41 -22.07 -14.40 -19.68
N CYS A 42 -22.74 -13.52 -20.42
CA CYS A 42 -22.12 -12.76 -21.50
C CYS A 42 -21.03 -11.92 -20.85
N ILE A 43 -19.80 -12.41 -20.88
CA ILE A 43 -18.62 -11.66 -20.46
C ILE A 43 -18.55 -10.49 -21.45
N HIS A 44 -18.77 -9.27 -20.95
CA HIS A 44 -18.62 -8.09 -21.79
C HIS A 44 -17.16 -8.07 -22.27
N PRO A 45 -16.86 -7.76 -23.54
CA PRO A 45 -15.47 -7.69 -24.02
C PRO A 45 -14.58 -6.74 -23.18
N ASP A 46 -15.19 -5.80 -22.46
CA ASP A 46 -14.50 -4.93 -21.49
C ASP A 46 -14.06 -5.65 -20.20
N ASP A 47 -14.71 -6.76 -19.80
CA ASP A 47 -14.31 -7.58 -18.63
C ASP A 47 -13.03 -8.38 -18.90
N GLU A 48 -12.76 -8.73 -20.17
CA GLU A 48 -11.50 -9.39 -20.55
C GLU A 48 -10.34 -8.39 -20.63
N ALA A 49 -10.62 -7.15 -21.07
CA ALA A 49 -9.67 -6.03 -20.98
C ALA A 49 -9.38 -5.63 -19.52
N LEU A 50 -10.37 -5.73 -18.63
CA LEU A 50 -10.15 -5.65 -17.18
C LEU A 50 -9.23 -6.79 -16.71
N ARG A 51 -9.45 -8.06 -17.07
CA ARG A 51 -8.54 -9.15 -16.64
C ARG A 51 -7.11 -9.03 -17.18
N ARG A 52 -6.94 -8.46 -18.38
CA ARG A 52 -5.64 -8.06 -18.93
C ARG A 52 -5.20 -6.70 -18.35
N HIS A 53 -5.18 -6.58 -17.01
CA HIS A 53 -4.60 -5.42 -16.31
C HIS A 53 -3.09 -5.31 -16.61
N ASP A 54 -2.74 -4.88 -17.83
CA ASP A 54 -1.56 -4.09 -18.06
C ASP A 54 -1.77 -2.84 -17.23
N TYR A 55 -1.00 -2.70 -16.15
CA TYR A 55 -1.04 -1.52 -15.29
C TYR A 55 -0.51 -0.33 -16.09
N ARG A 56 -1.32 0.19 -17.02
CA ARG A 56 -1.12 1.53 -17.55
C ARG A 56 -1.18 2.51 -16.38
N PRO A 57 -0.44 3.62 -16.43
CA PRO A 57 -0.53 4.69 -15.45
C PRO A 57 -1.98 4.96 -15.10
N LEU A 58 -2.39 4.59 -13.88
CA LEU A 58 -3.74 4.84 -13.42
C LEU A 58 -3.76 6.35 -13.19
N GLN A 59 -4.36 7.15 -14.08
CA GLN A 59 -4.48 8.59 -13.87
C GLN A 59 -5.46 8.90 -12.72
N VAL A 60 -5.12 8.46 -11.51
CA VAL A 60 -5.93 8.53 -10.29
C VAL A 60 -5.84 9.95 -9.78
N LYS A 61 -6.98 10.63 -9.77
CA LYS A 61 -7.08 11.99 -9.24
C LYS A 61 -7.67 11.97 -7.84
N LYS A 62 -8.71 11.17 -7.62
CA LYS A 62 -9.50 11.17 -6.38
C LYS A 62 -9.38 9.85 -5.64
N VAL A 63 -8.82 9.90 -4.42
CA VAL A 63 -8.55 8.73 -3.59
C VAL A 63 -9.35 8.80 -2.29
N ALA A 64 -10.02 7.71 -1.94
CA ALA A 64 -10.54 7.51 -0.58
C ALA A 64 -9.56 6.70 0.25
N VAL A 65 -9.32 7.11 1.49
CA VAL A 65 -8.61 6.31 2.49
C VAL A 65 -9.58 5.99 3.61
N ILE A 66 -9.85 4.71 3.85
CA ILE A 66 -10.77 4.22 4.89
C ILE A 66 -9.94 3.79 6.09
N GLY A 67 -10.21 4.38 7.25
CA GLY A 67 -9.46 4.16 8.49
C GLY A 67 -8.52 5.32 8.78
N SER A 68 -8.66 5.93 9.95
CA SER A 68 -7.90 7.13 10.36
C SER A 68 -6.81 6.85 11.39
N HIS A 69 -6.41 5.59 11.52
CA HIS A 69 -5.28 5.21 12.34
C HIS A 69 -3.96 5.77 11.77
N SER A 70 -2.86 5.35 12.37
CA SER A 70 -1.52 5.80 11.99
C SER A 70 -1.25 5.56 10.50
N SER A 71 -1.54 4.34 10.02
CA SER A 71 -1.36 3.93 8.62
C SER A 71 -2.21 4.75 7.64
N GLY A 72 -3.48 4.96 7.96
CA GLY A 72 -4.42 5.70 7.11
C GLY A 72 -4.09 7.19 7.05
N THR A 73 -3.74 7.81 8.17
CA THR A 73 -3.33 9.22 8.19
C THR A 73 -2.03 9.43 7.42
N VAL A 74 -1.05 8.54 7.62
CA VAL A 74 0.24 8.57 6.90
C VAL A 74 0.06 8.36 5.39
N CYS A 75 -0.78 7.40 5.00
CA CYS A 75 -1.10 7.21 3.59
C CYS A 75 -1.80 8.42 2.98
N ALA A 76 -2.82 8.93 3.67
CA ALA A 76 -3.60 10.05 3.15
C ALA A 76 -2.75 11.31 2.96
N SER A 77 -1.85 11.60 3.90
CA SER A 77 -0.89 12.71 3.80
C SER A 77 0.12 12.50 2.69
N THR A 78 0.74 11.33 2.59
CA THR A 78 1.70 10.99 1.52
C THR A 78 1.08 11.16 0.14
N LEU A 79 -0.10 10.56 -0.11
CA LEU A 79 -0.81 10.69 -1.39
C LEU A 79 -1.23 12.14 -1.67
N ARG A 80 -1.58 12.91 -0.63
CA ARG A 80 -1.94 14.31 -0.77
C ARG A 80 -0.74 15.17 -1.17
N GLN A 81 0.41 14.94 -0.57
CA GLN A 81 1.68 15.58 -0.93
C GLN A 81 2.12 15.23 -2.35
N ASP A 82 1.77 14.04 -2.85
CA ASP A 82 2.04 13.64 -4.24
C ASP A 82 1.03 14.19 -5.27
N GLY A 83 0.07 15.01 -4.82
CA GLY A 83 -0.84 15.77 -5.69
C GLY A 83 -2.24 15.16 -5.85
N HIS A 84 -2.56 14.06 -5.18
CA HIS A 84 -3.89 13.46 -5.25
C HIS A 84 -4.94 14.26 -4.43
N GLN A 85 -6.21 14.15 -4.83
CA GLN A 85 -7.36 14.63 -4.06
C GLN A 85 -7.78 13.53 -3.08
N VAL A 86 -7.35 13.66 -1.82
CA VAL A 86 -7.53 12.60 -0.83
C VAL A 86 -8.64 12.94 0.16
N THR A 87 -9.55 12.00 0.36
CA THR A 87 -10.56 12.03 1.43
C THR A 87 -10.31 10.89 2.42
N LEU A 88 -10.04 11.23 3.68
CA LEU A 88 -9.87 10.30 4.78
C LEU A 88 -11.21 10.08 5.50
N LEU A 89 -11.73 8.86 5.49
CA LEU A 89 -12.98 8.44 6.12
C LEU A 89 -12.67 7.77 7.46
N SER A 90 -13.17 8.35 8.55
CA SER A 90 -12.83 7.97 9.92
C SER A 90 -14.08 7.54 10.70
N PRO A 91 -14.23 6.24 11.03
CA PRO A 91 -15.40 5.74 11.75
C PRO A 91 -15.40 6.01 13.26
N SER A 92 -14.33 6.52 13.86
CA SER A 92 -14.32 6.72 15.32
C SER A 92 -13.45 7.89 15.76
N SER A 93 -13.81 8.47 16.90
CA SER A 93 -12.95 9.36 17.68
C SER A 93 -11.93 8.61 18.54
N LEU A 94 -12.02 7.27 18.65
CA LEU A 94 -11.12 6.46 19.46
C LEU A 94 -9.95 5.97 18.62
N LEU A 95 -8.80 6.58 18.85
CA LEU A 95 -7.52 6.01 18.47
C LEU A 95 -6.95 5.24 19.65
N ASP A 96 -6.38 4.08 19.33
CA ASP A 96 -5.54 3.33 20.25
C ASP A 96 -4.33 4.16 20.72
N GLU A 97 -3.69 3.73 21.81
CA GLU A 97 -2.47 4.35 22.32
C GLU A 97 -1.34 4.34 21.26
N VAL A 98 -1.08 5.51 20.69
CA VAL A 98 0.03 5.76 19.77
C VAL A 98 1.32 5.91 20.57
N LYS A 99 2.36 5.19 20.15
CA LYS A 99 3.73 5.34 20.69
C LYS A 99 4.55 6.23 19.77
N GLU A 100 5.68 6.76 20.24
CA GLU A 100 6.58 7.60 19.39
C GLU A 100 6.99 6.96 18.05
N GLN A 101 7.02 5.63 17.98
CA GLN A 101 7.29 4.86 16.76
C GLN A 101 6.21 4.97 15.68
N TRP A 102 5.11 5.66 15.98
CA TRP A 102 3.89 5.77 15.20
C TRP A 102 3.65 7.22 14.76
N CYS A 103 4.73 8.00 14.63
CA CYS A 103 4.69 9.32 14.02
C CYS A 103 4.98 9.25 12.52
N HIS A 104 4.36 10.16 11.78
CA HIS A 104 4.66 10.42 10.38
C HIS A 104 6.13 10.90 10.25
N PRO A 105 6.96 10.29 9.39
CA PRO A 105 8.37 10.69 9.20
C PRO A 105 8.60 12.20 8.97
N ASP A 106 7.72 12.81 8.17
CA ASP A 106 7.80 14.24 7.83
C ASP A 106 7.02 15.16 8.78
N PHE A 107 6.37 14.64 9.83
CA PHE A 107 5.62 15.43 10.81
C PHE A 107 5.89 14.90 12.23
N PRO A 108 6.97 15.36 12.90
CA PRO A 108 7.43 14.75 14.14
C PRO A 108 6.44 14.96 15.29
N MET A 109 6.33 13.96 16.18
CA MET A 109 5.48 14.06 17.36
C MET A 109 6.09 15.03 18.40
N PRO A 110 5.29 15.87 19.08
CA PRO A 110 5.78 16.73 20.16
C PRO A 110 6.34 15.92 21.34
N LYS A 111 7.46 16.38 21.94
CA LYS A 111 8.26 15.66 22.95
C LYS A 111 7.55 15.33 24.29
N ASN A 112 6.33 15.83 24.52
CA ASN A 112 5.62 15.71 25.80
C ASN A 112 4.23 15.06 25.66
N GLN A 113 4.07 14.14 24.71
CA GLN A 113 2.79 13.45 24.49
C GLN A 113 2.78 12.07 25.15
N SER A 114 1.79 11.81 26.00
CA SER A 114 1.64 10.54 26.71
C SER A 114 0.19 10.08 26.84
N ASN A 115 -0.79 10.76 26.24
CA ASN A 115 -2.20 10.36 26.33
C ASN A 115 -2.86 10.18 24.95
N SER A 116 -3.90 9.34 24.91
CA SER A 116 -4.65 9.02 23.69
C SER A 116 -5.29 10.25 23.03
N THR A 117 -5.71 11.24 23.81
CA THR A 117 -6.25 12.52 23.29
C THR A 117 -5.20 13.32 22.52
N GLN A 118 -3.95 13.37 23.01
CA GLN A 118 -2.84 14.04 22.34
C GLN A 118 -2.48 13.35 21.03
N ASN A 119 -2.57 12.03 21.00
CA ASN A 119 -2.35 11.22 19.81
C ASN A 119 -3.41 11.49 18.72
N LEU A 120 -4.68 11.58 19.12
CA LEU A 120 -5.76 12.02 18.22
C LEU A 120 -5.55 13.43 17.69
N ASN A 121 -5.20 14.35 18.58
CA ASN A 121 -4.87 15.71 18.19
C ASN A 121 -3.66 15.76 17.25
N TYR A 122 -2.67 14.88 17.44
CA TYR A 122 -1.51 14.77 16.56
C TYR A 122 -1.93 14.35 15.14
N PHE A 123 -2.75 13.32 14.96
CA PHE A 123 -3.18 12.92 13.61
C PHE A 123 -4.13 13.93 12.96
N HIS A 124 -4.98 14.61 13.73
CA HIS A 124 -5.75 15.74 13.20
C HIS A 124 -4.84 16.89 12.76
N ALA A 125 -3.82 17.22 13.55
CA ALA A 125 -2.84 18.23 13.20
C ALA A 125 -2.02 17.82 11.97
N CYS A 126 -1.66 16.55 11.86
CA CYS A 126 -0.95 15.97 10.71
C CYS A 126 -1.80 16.07 9.43
N ALA A 127 -3.05 15.59 9.48
CA ALA A 127 -3.97 15.66 8.35
C ALA A 127 -4.24 17.12 7.92
N ALA A 128 -4.42 18.03 8.87
CA ALA A 128 -4.58 19.45 8.60
C ALA A 128 -3.31 20.08 7.99
N HIS A 129 -2.12 19.74 8.51
CA HIS A 129 -0.83 20.23 8.03
C HIS A 129 -0.61 19.88 6.55
N PHE A 130 -0.98 18.66 6.15
CA PHE A 130 -0.87 18.21 4.75
C PHE A 130 -2.10 18.51 3.90
N GLY A 131 -3.12 19.20 4.42
CA GLY A 131 -4.32 19.58 3.67
C GLY A 131 -5.16 18.39 3.20
N VAL A 132 -5.24 17.33 4.00
CA VAL A 132 -6.08 16.15 3.78
C VAL A 132 -7.53 16.48 4.17
N THR A 133 -8.50 16.12 3.32
CA THR A 133 -9.93 16.27 3.67
C THR A 133 -10.34 15.12 4.59
N VAL A 134 -10.69 15.42 5.84
CA VAL A 134 -11.09 14.39 6.82
C VAL A 134 -12.59 14.43 7.05
N LYS A 135 -13.26 13.30 6.85
CA LYS A 135 -14.67 13.09 7.24
C LYS A 135 -14.70 12.26 8.52
N GLN A 136 -14.86 12.95 9.64
CA GLN A 136 -14.92 12.36 10.98
C GLN A 136 -16.29 11.76 11.27
N ASN A 137 -16.32 10.75 12.15
CA ASN A 137 -17.54 10.05 12.55
C ASN A 137 -18.31 9.52 11.34
N VAL A 138 -17.60 8.99 10.35
CA VAL A 138 -18.16 8.45 9.12
C VAL A 138 -17.80 6.99 9.01
N GLN A 139 -18.80 6.13 8.92
CA GLN A 139 -18.62 4.70 8.70
C GLN A 139 -19.05 4.34 7.27
N VAL A 140 -18.13 3.68 6.55
CA VAL A 140 -18.42 3.11 5.25
C VAL A 140 -19.29 1.87 5.43
N THR A 141 -20.45 1.86 4.78
CA THR A 141 -21.43 0.77 4.87
C THR A 141 -21.40 -0.13 3.64
N GLU A 142 -21.08 0.43 2.47
CA GLU A 142 -21.04 -0.30 1.20
C GLU A 142 -19.98 0.28 0.25
N MET A 143 -19.33 -0.61 -0.51
CA MET A 143 -18.50 -0.28 -1.66
C MET A 143 -19.10 -0.91 -2.91
N THR A 144 -19.42 -0.10 -3.91
CA THR A 144 -19.88 -0.58 -5.21
C THR A 144 -18.83 -0.29 -6.28
N GLU A 145 -18.36 -1.34 -6.95
CA GLU A 145 -17.46 -1.20 -8.10
C GLU A 145 -18.18 -0.51 -9.26
N LYS A 146 -17.50 0.43 -9.92
CA LYS A 146 -17.96 1.11 -11.13
C LYS A 146 -16.84 1.15 -12.16
N PHE A 147 -17.18 1.47 -13.41
CA PHE A 147 -16.16 1.65 -14.44
C PHE A 147 -15.13 2.71 -14.00
N GLY A 148 -13.86 2.30 -13.93
CA GLY A 148 -12.75 3.16 -13.57
C GLY A 148 -12.58 3.49 -12.08
N GLY A 149 -13.41 2.96 -11.17
CA GLY A 149 -13.32 3.32 -9.75
C GLY A 149 -14.40 2.70 -8.86
N TRP A 150 -14.69 3.40 -7.77
CA TRP A 150 -15.54 2.91 -6.68
C TRP A 150 -16.50 3.99 -6.22
N VAL A 151 -17.73 3.60 -5.92
CA VAL A 151 -18.68 4.43 -5.17
C VAL A 151 -18.70 3.92 -3.74
N LEU A 152 -18.42 4.81 -2.80
CA LEU A 152 -18.52 4.54 -1.37
C LEU A 152 -19.83 5.09 -0.84
N THR A 153 -20.61 4.24 -0.19
CA THR A 153 -21.76 4.61 0.63
C THR A 153 -21.30 4.68 2.07
N TYR A 154 -21.56 5.80 2.73
CA TYR A 154 -21.20 5.98 4.13
C TYR A 154 -22.20 6.85 4.88
N GLY A 155 -22.34 6.62 6.18
CA GLY A 155 -23.23 7.38 7.05
C GLY A 155 -22.47 8.02 8.20
N THR A 156 -23.03 9.11 8.73
CA THR A 156 -22.50 9.76 9.95
C THR A 156 -22.93 8.97 11.18
N LEU A 157 -21.97 8.60 12.01
CA LEU A 157 -22.19 7.97 13.30
C LEU A 157 -22.62 9.01 14.34
N SER A 158 -23.62 8.65 15.14
CA SER A 158 -24.03 9.48 16.28
C SER A 158 -23.07 9.28 17.46
N PRO A 159 -22.52 10.35 18.06
CA PRO A 159 -21.54 10.25 19.14
C PRO A 159 -22.07 9.58 20.41
N GLU A 160 -23.39 9.46 20.57
CA GLU A 160 -24.01 8.90 21.78
C GLU A 160 -24.16 7.37 21.75
N ASN A 161 -24.34 6.77 20.57
CA ASN A 161 -24.80 5.38 20.47
C ASN A 161 -24.06 4.56 19.40
N ASP A 162 -23.08 5.15 18.70
CA ASP A 162 -22.41 4.56 17.52
C ASP A 162 -23.38 4.01 16.46
N LYS A 163 -24.63 4.53 16.46
CA LYS A 163 -25.63 4.20 15.46
C LYS A 163 -25.48 5.13 14.26
N LEU A 164 -25.50 4.53 13.07
CA LEU A 164 -25.60 5.24 11.81
C LEU A 164 -26.86 6.10 11.79
N ARG A 165 -26.71 7.39 11.51
CA ARG A 165 -27.84 8.27 11.20
C ARG A 165 -28.34 7.96 9.79
N HIS A 166 -29.63 8.17 9.53
CA HIS A 166 -30.29 7.90 8.24
C HIS A 166 -29.80 8.76 7.05
N ASN A 167 -28.72 9.52 7.20
CA ASN A 167 -28.16 10.36 6.15
C ASN A 167 -26.97 9.63 5.51
N GLU A 168 -27.28 8.71 4.59
CA GLU A 168 -26.26 8.07 3.76
C GLU A 168 -25.81 9.04 2.67
N SER A 169 -24.51 9.05 2.41
CA SER A 169 -23.89 9.81 1.33
C SER A 169 -23.18 8.86 0.39
N ASN A 170 -23.31 9.11 -0.91
CA ASN A 170 -22.65 8.34 -1.95
C ASN A 170 -21.61 9.22 -2.62
N GLU A 171 -20.39 8.71 -2.76
CA GLU A 171 -19.31 9.46 -3.39
C GLU A 171 -18.42 8.56 -4.24
N TYR A 172 -18.11 9.02 -5.45
CA TYR A 172 -17.20 8.34 -6.37
C TYR A 172 -15.74 8.67 -6.08
N PHE A 173 -14.87 7.67 -6.21
CA PHE A 173 -13.42 7.72 -6.09
C PHE A 173 -12.76 6.87 -7.19
N ASP A 174 -11.64 7.34 -7.73
CA ASP A 174 -10.87 6.62 -8.75
C ASP A 174 -10.12 5.42 -8.16
N PHE A 175 -9.79 5.49 -6.86
CA PHE A 175 -9.03 4.51 -6.12
C PHE A 175 -9.41 4.53 -4.63
N VAL A 176 -9.34 3.38 -3.97
CA VAL A 176 -9.63 3.25 -2.53
C VAL A 176 -8.47 2.57 -1.81
N VAL A 177 -8.08 3.11 -0.66
CA VAL A 177 -7.11 2.51 0.25
C VAL A 177 -7.84 2.11 1.53
N ILE A 178 -7.82 0.82 1.84
CA ILE A 178 -8.35 0.27 3.08
C ILE A 178 -7.18 0.20 4.07
N ALA A 179 -7.13 1.18 4.97
CA ALA A 179 -6.17 1.30 6.06
C ALA A 179 -6.85 1.09 7.42
N ASP A 180 -7.92 0.29 7.42
CA ASP A 180 -8.67 -0.07 8.60
C ASP A 180 -7.88 -1.10 9.39
N ASP A 181 -7.37 -0.68 10.54
CA ASP A 181 -6.57 -1.52 11.42
C ASP A 181 -7.52 -2.29 12.32
N VAL A 182 -8.27 -3.22 11.72
CA VAL A 182 -9.04 -4.18 12.51
C VAL A 182 -7.99 -5.05 13.18
N SER A 183 -7.63 -4.72 14.43
CA SER A 183 -6.60 -5.34 15.26
C SER A 183 -6.46 -6.86 15.01
N THR A 184 -5.72 -7.22 13.97
CA THR A 184 -5.25 -8.57 13.76
C THR A 184 -3.98 -8.64 14.59
N PRO A 185 -3.92 -9.46 15.66
CA PRO A 185 -2.68 -9.69 16.35
C PRO A 185 -1.72 -10.22 15.29
N ILE A 186 -0.71 -9.41 14.97
CA ILE A 186 0.36 -9.81 14.09
C ILE A 186 0.94 -11.06 14.75
N TYR A 187 0.91 -12.19 14.05
CA TYR A 187 1.80 -13.29 14.37
C TYR A 187 3.22 -12.74 14.15
N SER A 188 3.77 -12.14 15.20
CA SER A 188 5.19 -11.88 15.32
C SER A 188 5.76 -13.23 15.74
N PRO A 189 6.30 -14.06 14.81
CA PRO A 189 7.20 -15.09 15.29
C PRO A 189 8.25 -14.36 16.12
N PRO A 190 8.64 -14.88 17.29
CA PRO A 190 9.59 -14.19 18.16
C PRO A 190 10.79 -13.73 17.31
N THR A 191 10.92 -12.40 17.15
CA THR A 191 11.98 -11.73 16.36
C THR A 191 13.34 -11.89 17.01
N THR A 192 13.43 -12.72 18.05
CA THR A 192 14.64 -12.98 18.78
C THR A 192 15.65 -13.78 17.96
N ARG A 193 15.28 -14.57 16.94
CA ARG A 193 16.23 -15.49 16.27
C ARG A 193 17.54 -14.88 15.73
N PHE A 194 17.58 -13.62 15.30
CA PHE A 194 18.86 -13.04 14.81
C PHE A 194 19.77 -12.52 15.93
N ARG A 195 19.20 -12.01 17.04
CA ARG A 195 19.96 -11.81 18.29
C ARG A 195 20.27 -13.15 18.96
N GLU A 196 19.44 -14.17 18.81
CA GLU A 196 19.65 -15.48 19.42
C GLU A 196 20.65 -16.39 18.67
N GLN A 197 20.90 -16.18 17.38
CA GLN A 197 21.85 -17.06 16.67
C GLN A 197 23.32 -16.68 16.86
N TYR A 198 23.63 -15.42 17.19
CA TYR A 198 25.01 -14.97 17.40
C TYR A 198 25.23 -14.26 18.72
N LEU A 199 24.29 -13.42 19.16
CA LEU A 199 24.38 -12.74 20.47
C LEU A 199 24.13 -13.73 21.61
N ILE A 200 23.20 -14.69 21.47
CA ILE A 200 22.99 -15.70 22.51
C ILE A 200 24.15 -16.69 22.63
N PRO A 201 24.78 -17.28 21.60
CA PRO A 201 25.97 -18.10 21.85
C PRO A 201 27.18 -17.28 22.34
N PHE A 202 27.31 -16.00 21.95
CA PHE A 202 28.34 -15.11 22.50
C PHE A 202 28.07 -14.74 23.97
N LEU A 203 26.83 -14.36 24.29
CA LEU A 203 26.38 -14.08 25.66
C LEU A 203 26.23 -15.34 26.49
N LEU A 204 25.93 -16.51 25.92
CA LEU A 204 25.98 -17.81 26.58
C LEU A 204 27.42 -18.23 26.79
N GLY A 205 28.35 -17.89 25.91
CA GLY A 205 29.79 -18.04 26.16
C GLY A 205 30.22 -17.19 27.37
N ILE A 206 29.79 -15.93 27.42
CA ILE A 206 30.04 -15.02 28.55
C ILE A 206 29.29 -15.48 29.82
N VAL A 207 28.03 -15.91 29.71
CA VAL A 207 27.21 -16.41 30.82
C VAL A 207 27.71 -17.76 31.31
N TRP A 208 28.24 -18.63 30.45
CA TRP A 208 28.87 -19.89 30.82
C TRP A 208 30.19 -19.65 31.56
N ILE A 209 30.98 -18.66 31.12
CA ILE A 209 32.16 -18.15 31.83
C ILE A 209 31.76 -17.55 33.20
N LEU A 210 30.63 -16.84 33.28
CA LEU A 210 30.13 -16.23 34.52
C LEU A 210 29.37 -17.22 35.45
N GLU A 211 28.73 -18.26 34.92
CA GLU A 211 28.03 -19.33 35.66
C GLU A 211 29.02 -20.16 36.46
N HIS A 212 30.25 -20.33 35.97
CA HIS A 212 31.32 -20.96 36.73
C HIS A 212 31.82 -20.10 37.90
N PHE A 213 31.46 -18.81 37.95
CA PHE A 213 31.90 -17.88 38.99
C PHE A 213 30.79 -17.43 39.95
N ILE A 214 29.49 -17.48 39.59
CA ILE A 214 28.40 -17.02 40.47
C ILE A 214 27.13 -17.88 40.29
N PRO A 215 26.85 -18.85 41.21
CA PRO A 215 25.75 -19.82 41.04
C PRO A 215 24.36 -19.31 41.47
N LEU A 216 23.96 -18.08 41.10
CA LEU A 216 22.69 -17.49 41.60
C LEU A 216 21.81 -16.77 40.56
N TRP A 217 21.99 -16.98 39.26
CA TRP A 217 21.38 -16.11 38.22
C TRP A 217 20.25 -16.73 37.35
N THR A 218 19.93 -18.02 37.49
CA THR A 218 19.05 -18.71 36.53
C THR A 218 17.54 -18.49 36.69
N SER A 219 17.07 -17.81 37.75
CA SER A 219 15.62 -17.64 38.00
C SER A 219 15.02 -16.26 37.66
N ILE A 220 15.81 -15.28 37.20
CA ILE A 220 15.33 -13.87 37.08
C ILE A 220 15.07 -13.42 35.63
N PHE A 221 15.57 -14.10 34.59
CA PHE A 221 15.68 -13.47 33.26
C PHE A 221 14.93 -14.08 32.08
N LEU A 222 13.97 -14.99 32.28
CA LEU A 222 13.11 -15.45 31.18
C LEU A 222 11.74 -14.75 31.21
N PRO A 223 11.54 -13.64 30.46
CA PRO A 223 10.22 -13.05 30.35
C PRO A 223 9.26 -14.06 29.73
N LYS A 224 8.09 -14.24 30.36
CA LYS A 224 6.98 -15.00 29.77
C LYS A 224 6.58 -14.28 28.47
N ILE A 225 6.92 -14.85 27.33
CA ILE A 225 6.48 -14.35 26.02
C ILE A 225 5.03 -14.81 25.84
N PRO A 226 4.03 -13.91 25.83
CA PRO A 226 2.66 -14.30 25.53
C PRO A 226 2.58 -14.78 24.09
N VAL A 227 2.25 -16.06 23.89
CA VAL A 227 1.90 -16.59 22.57
C VAL A 227 0.47 -16.14 22.27
N GLN A 228 0.31 -15.11 21.46
CA GLN A 228 -1.00 -14.72 20.95
C GLN A 228 -1.39 -15.68 19.82
N LEU A 229 -2.46 -16.46 20.04
CA LEU A 229 -3.08 -17.30 19.02
C LEU A 229 -3.66 -16.36 17.94
N GLY A 230 -3.31 -16.57 16.67
CA GLY A 230 -3.69 -15.66 15.59
C GLY A 230 -5.21 -15.49 15.49
N LYS A 231 -5.70 -14.27 15.69
CA LYS A 231 -7.09 -13.90 15.40
C LYS A 231 -7.25 -13.94 13.88
N GLU A 232 -8.35 -14.52 13.43
CA GLU A 232 -8.72 -14.55 12.02
C GLU A 232 -8.79 -13.14 11.47
N VAL A 233 -8.35 -12.97 10.22
CA VAL A 233 -8.38 -11.67 9.54
C VAL A 233 -9.84 -11.31 9.29
N GLU A 234 -10.34 -10.30 10.00
CA GLU A 234 -11.65 -9.73 9.70
C GLU A 234 -11.56 -8.98 8.36
N ILE A 235 -12.34 -9.45 7.38
CA ILE A 235 -12.45 -8.81 6.08
C ILE A 235 -13.58 -7.78 6.17
N PRO A 236 -13.36 -6.55 5.68
CA PRO A 236 -14.37 -5.51 5.80
C PRO A 236 -15.71 -5.91 5.20
N SER A 237 -16.79 -5.74 5.98
CA SER A 237 -18.14 -6.11 5.58
C SER A 237 -18.67 -5.23 4.44
N TYR A 238 -18.16 -4.02 4.27
CA TYR A 238 -18.54 -3.11 3.19
C TYR A 238 -18.01 -3.52 1.80
N LEU A 239 -17.07 -4.47 1.71
CA LEU A 239 -16.62 -4.99 0.42
C LEU A 239 -17.66 -5.91 -0.23
N PRO A 240 -17.83 -5.88 -1.57
CA PRO A 240 -18.65 -6.84 -2.29
C PRO A 240 -18.31 -8.30 -1.98
N THR A 241 -19.32 -9.16 -1.89
CA THR A 241 -19.16 -10.58 -1.53
C THR A 241 -18.09 -11.30 -2.36
N LYS A 242 -18.06 -11.09 -3.69
CA LYS A 242 -17.05 -11.68 -4.59
C LYS A 242 -15.60 -11.40 -4.16
N TYR A 243 -15.33 -10.23 -3.59
CA TYR A 243 -13.99 -9.85 -3.14
C TYR A 243 -13.70 -10.32 -1.71
N ARG A 244 -14.73 -10.42 -0.87
CA ARG A 244 -14.56 -11.00 0.47
C ARG A 244 -14.17 -12.47 0.38
N GLU A 245 -14.84 -13.23 -0.48
CA GLU A 245 -14.53 -14.66 -0.70
C GLU A 245 -13.10 -14.86 -1.22
N ALA A 246 -12.68 -14.02 -2.18
CA ALA A 246 -11.30 -13.96 -2.67
C ALA A 246 -10.28 -13.75 -1.53
N LEU A 247 -10.53 -12.74 -0.67
CA LEU A 247 -9.66 -12.43 0.47
C LEU A 247 -9.68 -13.52 1.55
N CYS A 248 -10.78 -14.24 1.76
CA CYS A 248 -10.87 -15.35 2.70
C CYS A 248 -9.97 -16.53 2.30
N SER A 249 -9.84 -16.80 0.99
CA SER A 249 -9.20 -18.02 0.48
C SER A 249 -7.67 -18.08 0.57
N LYS A 250 -7.04 -17.08 1.23
CA LYS A 250 -5.62 -16.68 1.27
C LYS A 250 -5.36 -15.49 0.35
N PRO A 251 -5.37 -14.26 0.89
CA PRO A 251 -5.25 -13.07 0.07
C PRO A 251 -3.85 -12.99 -0.52
N LYS A 252 -3.75 -13.09 -1.85
CA LYS A 252 -2.49 -12.89 -2.58
C LYS A 252 -2.29 -11.40 -2.78
N LEU A 253 -1.77 -10.71 -1.77
CA LEU A 253 -1.48 -9.28 -1.86
C LEU A 253 -0.05 -9.06 -2.36
N LEU A 254 0.09 -8.44 -3.52
CA LEU A 254 1.34 -7.93 -4.06
C LEU A 254 1.94 -6.92 -3.06
N ARG A 255 3.16 -7.21 -2.58
CA ARG A 255 3.84 -6.45 -1.52
C ARG A 255 2.99 -6.24 -0.25
N ARG A 256 2.00 -7.10 -0.01
CA ARG A 256 0.98 -6.92 1.05
C ARG A 256 0.11 -5.67 0.90
N ILE A 257 0.18 -4.97 -0.23
CA ILE A 257 -0.52 -3.72 -0.49
C ILE A 257 -1.65 -3.92 -1.50
N LEU A 258 -1.40 -4.53 -2.65
CA LEU A 258 -2.39 -4.61 -3.73
C LEU A 258 -2.92 -6.02 -3.93
N SER A 259 -4.24 -6.14 -4.09
CA SER A 259 -4.83 -7.39 -4.57
C SER A 259 -4.89 -7.37 -6.10
N PRO A 260 -4.37 -8.40 -6.80
CA PRO A 260 -4.54 -8.52 -8.25
C PRO A 260 -6.00 -8.81 -8.63
N GLU A 261 -6.82 -9.25 -7.67
CA GLU A 261 -8.22 -9.61 -7.89
C GLU A 261 -9.19 -8.46 -7.60
N ILE A 262 -8.75 -7.42 -6.89
CA ILE A 262 -9.58 -6.28 -6.52
C ILE A 262 -9.03 -5.03 -7.20
N PRO A 263 -9.60 -4.61 -8.34
CA PRO A 263 -9.05 -3.51 -9.11
C PRO A 263 -9.16 -2.21 -8.32
N ARG A 264 -8.12 -1.39 -8.41
CA ARG A 264 -8.10 -0.02 -7.85
C ARG A 264 -8.36 0.04 -6.33
N VAL A 265 -7.99 -1.02 -5.62
CA VAL A 265 -8.02 -1.08 -4.15
C VAL A 265 -6.65 -1.48 -3.61
N ALA A 266 -6.17 -0.73 -2.62
CA ALA A 266 -5.01 -1.10 -1.82
C ALA A 266 -5.42 -1.39 -0.37
N PHE A 267 -4.62 -2.22 0.29
CA PHE A 267 -4.73 -2.57 1.70
C PHE A 267 -3.47 -2.10 2.39
N LEU A 268 -3.59 -1.17 3.33
CA LEU A 268 -2.48 -0.71 4.16
C LEU A 268 -2.75 -1.08 5.59
N ARG A 269 -2.42 -2.33 5.91
CA ARG A 269 -2.53 -2.85 7.27
C ARG A 269 -1.31 -2.44 8.07
N GLU A 270 -1.50 -2.15 9.35
CA GLU A 270 -0.38 -1.86 10.22
C GLU A 270 0.37 -3.16 10.52
N HIS A 271 1.45 -3.41 9.78
CA HIS A 271 2.27 -4.59 10.00
C HIS A 271 3.46 -4.32 10.94
N SER A 272 3.76 -3.06 11.24
CA SER A 272 5.08 -2.70 11.80
C SER A 272 5.28 -1.25 12.24
N GLY A 273 4.20 -0.45 12.33
CA GLY A 273 4.30 0.98 12.68
C GLY A 273 4.35 1.92 11.47
N CYS A 274 4.36 3.22 11.77
CA CYS A 274 4.25 4.30 10.77
C CYS A 274 5.35 4.31 9.70
N ALA A 275 6.56 3.86 10.02
CA ALA A 275 7.67 3.85 9.05
C ALA A 275 7.35 2.97 7.83
N SER A 276 6.86 1.75 8.07
CA SER A 276 6.48 0.84 6.99
C SER A 276 5.22 1.30 6.27
N SER A 277 4.24 1.85 6.99
CA SER A 277 3.05 2.42 6.35
C SER A 277 3.40 3.61 5.46
N TYR A 278 4.33 4.47 5.88
CA TYR A 278 4.83 5.59 5.08
C TYR A 278 5.53 5.09 3.82
N LEU A 279 6.45 4.15 3.96
CA LEU A 279 7.16 3.57 2.80
C LEU A 279 6.21 2.87 1.83
N ALA A 280 5.24 2.10 2.33
CA ALA A 280 4.19 1.49 1.53
C ALA A 280 3.32 2.53 0.81
N SER A 281 3.11 3.68 1.45
CA SER A 281 2.36 4.80 0.85
C SER A 281 3.16 5.51 -0.25
N VAL A 282 4.47 5.71 -0.07
CA VAL A 282 5.36 6.25 -1.12
C VAL A 282 5.44 5.29 -2.30
N TRP A 283 5.58 4.00 -2.03
CA TRP A 283 5.52 2.93 -3.04
C TRP A 283 4.21 2.96 -3.82
N LEU A 284 3.08 3.02 -3.10
CA LEU A 284 1.75 3.09 -3.72
C LEU A 284 1.59 4.36 -4.55
N SER A 285 2.05 5.52 -4.06
CA SER A 285 1.97 6.79 -4.79
C SER A 285 2.73 6.73 -6.12
N THR A 286 3.93 6.14 -6.10
CA THR A 286 4.76 5.93 -7.30
C THR A 286 4.06 5.04 -8.32
N LEU A 287 3.37 4.00 -7.85
CA LEU A 287 2.56 3.14 -8.70
C LEU A 287 1.35 3.86 -9.30
N LEU A 288 0.63 4.64 -8.49
CA LEU A 288 -0.53 5.41 -8.94
C LEU A 288 -0.13 6.46 -9.97
N TYR A 289 1.07 7.03 -9.87
CA TYR A 289 1.60 7.92 -10.90
C TYR A 289 1.95 7.20 -12.21
N GLY A 290 2.01 5.86 -12.18
CA GLY A 290 2.35 5.02 -13.33
C GLY A 290 3.84 4.93 -13.62
N GLU A 291 4.68 5.26 -12.64
CA GLU A 291 6.13 5.25 -12.80
C GLU A 291 6.72 3.87 -12.53
N MET A 292 6.01 3.04 -11.79
CA MET A 292 6.47 1.72 -11.43
C MET A 292 5.75 0.66 -12.25
N ASN A 293 6.53 -0.17 -12.94
CA ASN A 293 6.00 -1.38 -13.55
C ASN A 293 6.19 -2.53 -12.55
N VAL A 294 5.14 -2.86 -11.82
CA VAL A 294 5.21 -4.02 -10.95
C VAL A 294 5.09 -5.26 -11.83
N GLN A 295 6.23 -5.86 -12.13
CA GLN A 295 6.26 -7.16 -12.76
C GLN A 295 5.40 -8.10 -11.90
N ARG A 296 4.45 -8.77 -12.55
CA ARG A 296 3.75 -9.91 -11.94
C ARG A 296 4.75 -11.06 -11.88
N ASP A 297 5.77 -10.92 -11.03
CA ASP A 297 6.52 -12.10 -10.64
C ASP A 297 5.49 -13.11 -10.13
N PRO A 298 5.57 -14.37 -10.57
CA PRO A 298 4.65 -15.41 -10.12
C PRO A 298 4.73 -15.38 -8.61
N VAL A 299 3.65 -14.92 -7.95
CA VAL A 299 3.57 -14.67 -6.51
C VAL A 299 4.23 -15.85 -5.82
N ALA A 300 5.51 -15.71 -5.49
CA ALA A 300 6.21 -16.71 -4.73
C ALA A 300 5.43 -16.79 -3.42
N ASP A 301 5.40 -17.95 -2.78
CA ASP A 301 4.77 -18.08 -1.47
C ASP A 301 5.55 -17.22 -0.45
N ASP A 302 5.25 -15.94 -0.49
CA ASP A 302 5.97 -14.79 0.03
C ASP A 302 5.75 -14.67 1.54
N SER A 303 4.87 -15.53 2.07
CA SER A 303 4.60 -15.69 3.50
C SER A 303 5.88 -15.91 4.32
N LYS A 304 6.92 -16.48 3.70
CA LYS A 304 8.24 -16.67 4.34
C LYS A 304 9.17 -15.46 4.20
N GLN A 305 9.08 -14.69 3.13
CA GLN A 305 10.01 -13.59 2.83
C GLN A 305 9.76 -12.38 3.72
N TYR A 306 8.49 -12.09 4.05
CA TYR A 306 8.08 -10.95 4.89
C TYR A 306 8.12 -11.22 6.39
N ARG A 307 8.91 -12.19 6.86
CA ARG A 307 9.05 -12.47 8.30
C ARG A 307 9.78 -11.36 9.06
N SER A 308 10.55 -10.52 8.37
CA SER A 308 11.26 -9.38 8.96
C SER A 308 10.76 -8.08 8.36
N ILE A 309 10.41 -7.15 9.25
CA ILE A 309 9.99 -5.78 8.90
C ILE A 309 11.07 -5.06 8.10
N LEU A 310 12.33 -5.25 8.47
CA LEU A 310 13.47 -4.65 7.76
C LEU A 310 13.52 -5.14 6.31
N ARG A 311 13.37 -6.45 6.09
CA ARG A 311 13.34 -7.01 4.73
C ARG A 311 12.17 -6.51 3.91
N TYR A 312 11.01 -6.29 4.55
CA TYR A 312 9.86 -5.69 3.88
C TYR A 312 10.18 -4.26 3.42
N ASN A 313 10.75 -3.45 4.31
CA ASN A 313 11.12 -2.08 3.98
C ASN A 313 12.23 -2.03 2.91
N ASP A 314 13.25 -2.88 3.00
CA ASP A 314 14.33 -2.95 2.00
C ASP A 314 13.77 -3.29 0.61
N LEU A 315 12.80 -4.21 0.55
CA LEU A 315 12.15 -4.59 -0.71
C LEU A 315 11.35 -3.44 -1.33
N LEU A 316 10.61 -2.68 -0.51
CA LEU A 316 9.90 -1.50 -1.01
C LEU A 316 10.86 -0.39 -1.45
N LEU A 317 11.98 -0.18 -0.73
CA LEU A 317 13.03 0.76 -1.14
C LEU A 317 13.68 0.31 -2.46
N GLN A 318 13.92 -0.98 -2.62
CA GLN A 318 14.45 -1.56 -3.86
C GLN A 318 13.50 -1.35 -5.03
N ASP A 319 12.21 -1.63 -4.86
CA ASP A 319 11.18 -1.36 -5.88
C ASP A 319 11.14 0.14 -6.24
N LEU A 320 11.30 0.99 -5.24
CA LEU A 320 11.43 2.43 -5.41
C LEU A 320 12.76 2.85 -6.02
N GLY A 321 13.72 1.95 -6.28
CA GLY A 321 15.05 2.29 -6.79
C GLY A 321 15.83 3.23 -5.86
N LEU A 322 15.62 3.12 -4.55
CA LEU A 322 16.28 3.91 -3.51
C LEU A 322 17.26 3.05 -2.73
N HIS A 323 18.21 3.72 -2.07
CA HIS A 323 19.20 3.05 -1.25
C HIS A 323 18.55 2.44 0.01
N HIS A 324 18.92 1.19 0.32
CA HIS A 324 18.36 0.45 1.46
C HIS A 324 18.91 0.93 2.81
N LEU A 325 20.18 1.35 2.88
CA LEU A 325 20.71 2.00 4.08
C LEU A 325 20.10 3.40 4.22
N ARG A 326 19.53 3.67 5.39
CA ARG A 326 18.78 4.88 5.73
C ARG A 326 19.44 5.75 6.80
N LYS A 327 20.55 5.28 7.37
CA LYS A 327 21.31 5.97 8.42
C LYS A 327 22.63 6.46 7.89
N ASP A 328 23.15 7.48 8.54
CA ASP A 328 24.37 8.16 8.09
C ASP A 328 25.64 7.30 8.23
N SER A 329 25.61 6.25 9.06
CA SER A 329 26.76 5.38 9.30
C SER A 329 26.42 3.89 9.27
N SER A 330 27.34 3.08 8.75
CA SER A 330 27.21 1.61 8.75
C SER A 330 27.14 1.00 10.15
N TRP A 331 27.66 1.71 11.17
CA TRP A 331 27.52 1.29 12.56
C TRP A 331 26.09 1.53 13.06
N ASP A 332 25.49 2.67 12.75
CA ASP A 332 24.11 2.92 13.15
C ASP A 332 23.16 1.93 12.49
N GLU A 333 23.43 1.52 11.26
CA GLU A 333 22.67 0.48 10.56
C GLU A 333 22.63 -0.86 11.29
N LEU A 334 23.76 -1.25 11.88
CA LEU A 334 23.88 -2.52 12.58
C LEU A 334 23.39 -2.47 14.03
N PHE A 335 23.56 -1.32 14.69
CA PHE A 335 23.43 -1.24 16.15
C PHE A 335 22.26 -0.39 16.65
N THR A 336 21.65 0.44 15.80
CA THR A 336 20.54 1.31 16.22
C THR A 336 19.22 0.87 15.60
N THR A 337 18.13 0.97 16.37
CA THR A 337 16.78 0.62 15.89
C THR A 337 16.31 1.62 14.84
N TYR A 338 15.65 1.13 13.79
CA TYR A 338 15.02 2.00 12.80
C TYR A 338 13.82 2.73 13.40
N SER A 339 13.72 4.01 13.10
CA SER A 339 12.66 4.92 13.52
C SER A 339 12.00 5.54 12.29
N PRO A 340 10.78 6.09 12.41
CA PRO A 340 10.16 6.85 11.33
C PRO A 340 11.06 7.95 10.75
N ASN A 341 11.91 8.58 11.56
CA ASN A 341 12.80 9.66 11.11
C ASN A 341 13.84 9.19 10.07
N ASP A 342 14.25 7.92 10.07
CA ASP A 342 15.22 7.38 9.09
C ASP A 342 14.62 7.35 7.66
N TYR A 343 13.29 7.43 7.57
CA TYR A 343 12.54 7.42 6.32
C TYR A 343 12.08 8.82 5.90
N ARG A 344 12.46 9.88 6.63
CA ARG A 344 12.08 11.27 6.30
C ARG A 344 12.55 11.67 4.89
N GLY A 345 11.70 12.42 4.18
CA GLY A 345 12.01 12.98 2.86
C GLY A 345 12.09 11.95 1.73
N LEU A 346 11.61 10.70 1.93
CA LEU A 346 11.60 9.71 0.86
C LEU A 346 10.69 10.13 -0.30
N LEU A 347 9.53 10.71 0.01
CA LEU A 347 8.64 11.21 -1.02
C LEU A 347 9.34 12.26 -1.88
N ASP A 348 10.06 13.20 -1.25
CA ASP A 348 10.84 14.23 -1.97
C ASP A 348 11.90 13.61 -2.88
N GLN A 349 12.58 12.54 -2.44
CA GLN A 349 13.56 11.81 -3.27
C GLN A 349 12.91 11.19 -4.51
N VAL A 350 11.73 10.57 -4.35
CA VAL A 350 10.96 10.01 -5.46
C VAL A 350 10.47 11.10 -6.41
N GLN A 351 9.94 12.19 -5.87
CA GLN A 351 9.44 13.33 -6.65
C GLN A 351 10.55 14.05 -7.41
N GLU A 352 11.73 14.24 -6.80
CA GLU A 352 12.86 14.87 -7.48
C GLU A 352 13.34 13.99 -8.64
N ARG A 353 13.43 12.68 -8.43
CA ARG A 353 13.75 11.75 -9.53
C ARG A 353 12.71 11.82 -10.64
N ARG A 354 11.42 11.83 -10.31
CA ARG A 354 10.33 12.02 -11.28
C ARG A 354 10.54 13.31 -12.10
N ARG A 355 10.84 14.42 -11.43
CA ARG A 355 11.08 15.71 -12.08
C ARG A 355 12.27 15.66 -13.03
N ILE A 356 13.35 14.97 -12.65
CA ILE A 356 14.53 14.74 -13.50
C ILE A 356 14.15 13.92 -14.74
N SER A 357 13.47 12.78 -14.56
CA SER A 357 13.03 11.92 -15.66
C SER A 357 12.11 12.66 -16.65
N GLN A 358 11.15 13.44 -16.14
CA GLN A 358 10.26 14.27 -16.95
C GLN A 358 11.02 15.34 -17.75
N ARG A 359 11.99 16.02 -17.11
CA ARG A 359 12.82 17.04 -17.77
C ARG A 359 13.68 16.45 -18.88
N GLU A 360 14.22 15.26 -18.68
CA GLU A 360 15.14 14.63 -19.61
C GLU A 360 14.40 13.88 -20.74
N GLY A 361 13.07 13.76 -20.66
CA GLY A 361 12.26 13.03 -21.63
C GLY A 361 12.40 11.51 -21.53
N TRP A 362 12.93 11.01 -20.42
CA TRP A 362 13.08 9.58 -20.18
C TRP A 362 11.72 9.06 -19.72
N ALA A 363 10.98 8.46 -20.65
CA ALA A 363 9.83 7.62 -20.31
C ALA A 363 10.29 6.25 -19.78
N VAL A 364 11.41 6.19 -19.04
CA VAL A 364 11.90 4.92 -18.49
C VAL A 364 10.99 4.57 -17.33
N PRO A 365 10.15 3.53 -17.47
CA PRO A 365 9.45 2.99 -16.32
C PRO A 365 10.52 2.62 -15.29
N LEU A 366 10.25 2.80 -14.00
CA LEU A 366 11.07 2.22 -12.94
C LEU A 366 10.99 0.70 -13.13
N VAL A 367 11.89 0.18 -13.95
CA VAL A 367 12.20 -1.23 -13.99
C VAL A 367 13.02 -1.43 -12.73
N ALA A 368 12.49 -2.20 -11.78
CA ALA A 368 13.29 -2.73 -10.70
C ALA A 368 14.54 -3.32 -11.35
N MET A 369 15.71 -2.72 -11.10
CA MET A 369 16.99 -3.17 -11.63
C MET A 369 17.27 -4.55 -11.01
N ALA A 370 16.65 -5.58 -11.56
CA ALA A 370 16.80 -6.95 -11.16
C ALA A 370 18.18 -7.40 -11.66
N GLY A 371 19.15 -7.41 -10.74
CA GLY A 371 20.41 -8.14 -10.95
C GLY A 371 21.38 -7.50 -11.93
N VAL A 372 21.74 -6.22 -11.73
CA VAL A 372 23.14 -5.85 -12.05
C VAL A 372 23.95 -6.33 -10.86
N ASP A 373 24.47 -7.55 -10.96
CA ASP A 373 25.36 -8.15 -9.97
C ASP A 373 26.49 -7.16 -9.64
N ALA A 374 26.53 -6.70 -8.39
CA ALA A 374 27.53 -5.80 -7.85
C ALA A 374 28.69 -6.56 -7.21
#